data_AF-A0A1E1XVK9-F1
#
_entry.id   AF-A0A1E1XVK9-F1
#
_cell.length_a   1.000
_cell.length_b   1.000
_cell.length_c   1.000
_cell.angle_alpha   90.00
_cell.angle_beta   90.00
_cell.angle_gamma   90.00
#
_symmetry.space_group_name_H-M   'P 1'
#
loop_
_entity.id
_entity.type
_entity.pdbx_description
1 polymer ?
#
loop_
_entity_poly.entity_id
_entity_poly.type
_entity_poly.pdbx_seq_one_letter_code
_entity_poly.pdbx_strand_id
1 'polypeptide(L)'
;MLLLWLGVLSMVPFQLSRFDSGDANTKPVSKRILDVIKANLAAVSKANSASSFLSAHFITRPDIKDLYFDDFMLWLQQHIDTNNEVQTINMLSALAMIFKIAKRDTVTKHAHNIMALLIEKKLFHSNSFLVKKLALKLCQRIGLCFLPVNLASWRHLRTVKKLSESLVVNGELSQVAFPDARENEEFDVPEIVEDVLDKLLQGLEDVYLDIRWSAAKGIGRISSRLPKAFASEVVSSVFSMFEKKDSEISVHGGCLALAELGCRGTLLPDQLP
;
A
#
# COMPACT_ATOMS: atom_id res chain seq x y z
N MET A 1 14.19 10.90 -18.50
CA MET A 1 15.47 10.29 -18.08
C MET A 1 16.17 11.08 -16.97
N LEU A 2 16.33 12.41 -17.09
CA LEU A 2 17.05 13.22 -16.07
C LEU A 2 16.51 13.08 -14.64
N LEU A 3 15.18 13.13 -14.45
CA LEU A 3 14.55 12.96 -13.13
C LEU A 3 14.82 11.59 -12.50
N LEU A 4 14.93 10.55 -13.32
CA LEU A 4 15.19 9.20 -12.86
C LEU A 4 16.63 9.08 -12.37
N TRP A 5 17.59 9.66 -13.09
CA TRP A 5 18.98 9.79 -12.64
C TRP A 5 19.09 10.58 -11.35
N LEU A 6 18.37 11.70 -11.24
CA LEU A 6 18.33 12.47 -9.99
C LEU A 6 17.72 11.65 -8.84
N GLY A 7 16.73 10.80 -9.12
CA GLY A 7 16.16 9.89 -8.14
C GLY A 7 17.16 8.85 -7.65
N VAL A 8 17.96 8.29 -8.56
CA VAL A 8 19.06 7.36 -8.22
C VAL A 8 20.14 8.07 -7.40
N LEU A 9 20.54 9.28 -7.79
CA LEU A 9 21.47 10.10 -7.01
C LEU A 9 20.93 10.42 -5.61
N SER A 10 19.61 10.58 -5.49
CA SER A 10 18.96 10.82 -4.20
C SER A 10 19.03 9.60 -3.26
N MET A 11 19.32 8.39 -3.74
CA MET A 11 19.52 7.21 -2.90
C MET A 11 20.92 7.13 -2.27
N VAL A 12 21.88 7.88 -2.80
CA VAL A 12 23.29 7.73 -2.38
C VAL A 12 23.49 8.35 -0.97
N PRO A 13 24.18 7.65 -0.04
CA PRO A 13 24.25 8.02 1.36
C PRO A 13 25.32 9.09 1.65
N PHE A 14 25.27 10.22 0.95
CA PHE A 14 26.06 11.41 1.27
C PHE A 14 25.14 12.57 1.62
N GLN A 15 25.55 13.47 2.52
CA GLN A 15 24.76 14.66 2.87
C GLN A 15 24.75 15.65 1.70
N LEU A 16 23.56 16.14 1.32
CA LEU A 16 23.44 17.10 0.21
C LEU A 16 24.07 18.46 0.50
N SER A 17 24.20 18.83 1.77
CA SER A 17 24.85 20.06 2.21
C SER A 17 26.31 20.18 1.75
N ARG A 18 26.97 19.06 1.44
CA ARG A 18 28.36 19.06 0.94
C ARG A 18 28.50 19.68 -0.46
N PHE A 19 27.41 19.82 -1.20
CA PHE A 19 27.40 20.41 -2.54
C PHE A 19 26.95 21.87 -2.54
N ASP A 20 26.65 22.43 -1.37
CA ASP A 20 26.27 23.83 -1.25
C ASP A 20 27.55 24.69 -1.31
N SER A 21 27.62 25.60 -2.27
CA SER A 21 28.80 26.45 -2.52
C SER A 21 29.02 27.56 -1.48
N GLY A 22 28.15 27.67 -0.46
CA GLY A 22 28.25 28.69 0.59
C GLY A 22 27.89 30.12 0.15
N ASP A 23 27.63 30.33 -1.15
CA ASP A 23 27.21 31.63 -1.68
C ASP A 23 25.79 31.99 -1.23
N ALA A 24 25.63 33.18 -0.64
CA ALA A 24 24.33 33.68 -0.16
C ALA A 24 23.25 33.79 -1.27
N ASN A 25 23.65 33.90 -2.53
CA ASN A 25 22.72 33.98 -3.68
C ASN A 25 22.26 32.61 -4.20
N THR A 26 22.92 31.52 -3.83
CA THR A 26 22.61 30.20 -4.40
C THR A 26 21.76 29.41 -3.43
N LYS A 27 20.52 29.07 -3.83
CA LYS A 27 19.65 28.19 -3.04
C LYS A 27 20.37 26.85 -2.76
N PRO A 28 20.24 26.28 -1.56
CA PRO A 28 20.76 24.95 -1.25
C PRO A 28 20.29 23.91 -2.28
N VAL A 29 21.15 22.93 -2.57
CA VAL A 29 20.86 21.85 -3.53
C VAL A 29 19.59 21.10 -3.14
N SER A 30 19.36 20.87 -1.85
CA SER A 30 18.14 20.26 -1.33
C SER A 30 16.87 21.03 -1.72
N LYS A 31 16.86 22.36 -1.54
CA LYS A 31 15.73 23.22 -1.91
C LYS A 31 15.52 23.27 -3.42
N ARG A 32 16.59 23.29 -4.21
CA ARG A 32 16.52 23.25 -5.67
C ARG A 32 15.90 21.95 -6.18
N ILE A 33 16.30 20.81 -5.60
CA ILE A 33 15.70 19.50 -5.94
C ILE A 33 14.22 19.48 -5.55
N LEU A 34 13.87 19.99 -4.37
CA LEU A 34 12.47 20.08 -3.93
C LEU A 34 11.62 20.96 -4.86
N ASP A 35 12.13 22.12 -5.29
CA ASP A 35 11.46 23.02 -6.24
C ASP A 35 11.20 22.29 -7.58
N VAL A 36 12.20 21.55 -8.08
CA VAL A 36 12.07 20.74 -9.30
C VAL A 36 11.01 19.64 -9.12
N ILE A 37 10.99 18.96 -7.98
CA ILE A 37 9.98 17.93 -7.68
C ILE A 37 8.57 18.53 -7.70
N LYS A 38 8.35 19.64 -6.97
CA LYS A 38 7.04 20.30 -6.89
C LYS A 38 6.57 20.78 -8.26
N ALA A 39 7.45 21.40 -9.04
CA ALA A 39 7.14 21.85 -10.40
C ALA A 39 6.73 20.68 -11.32
N ASN A 40 7.43 19.55 -11.26
CA ASN A 40 7.14 18.40 -12.11
C ASN A 40 5.88 17.63 -11.68
N LEU A 41 5.56 17.61 -10.38
CA LEU A 41 4.32 17.00 -9.88
C LEU A 41 3.09 17.86 -10.22
N ALA A 42 3.22 19.19 -10.16
CA ALA A 42 2.16 20.12 -10.55
C ALA A 42 1.97 20.19 -12.08
N ALA A 43 3.03 19.92 -12.87
CA ALA A 43 2.95 19.96 -14.32
C ALA A 43 2.17 18.76 -14.90
N VAL A 44 1.39 19.04 -15.96
CA VAL A 44 0.76 18.04 -16.82
C VAL A 44 1.83 17.43 -17.73
N SER A 45 2.71 16.60 -17.17
CA SER A 45 3.82 15.99 -17.90
C SER A 45 3.73 14.46 -17.91
N LYS A 46 4.26 13.83 -18.95
CA LYS A 46 4.37 12.36 -19.07
C LYS A 46 5.38 11.74 -18.07
N ALA A 47 6.06 12.56 -17.26
CA ALA A 47 7.13 12.12 -16.38
C ALA A 47 6.66 11.69 -14.98
N ASN A 48 5.35 11.46 -14.77
CA ASN A 48 4.77 11.15 -13.47
C ASN A 48 5.53 10.02 -12.71
N SER A 49 5.81 8.90 -13.37
CA SER A 49 6.50 7.78 -12.71
C SER A 49 7.88 8.15 -12.20
N ALA A 50 8.65 8.93 -12.99
CA ALA A 50 9.96 9.42 -12.60
C ALA A 50 9.89 10.49 -11.50
N SER A 51 8.92 11.40 -11.57
CA SER A 51 8.68 12.43 -10.54
C SER A 51 8.25 11.82 -9.20
N SER A 52 7.38 10.82 -9.25
CA SER A 52 6.93 10.04 -8.08
C SER A 52 8.08 9.25 -7.45
N PHE A 53 8.94 8.67 -8.28
CA PHE A 53 10.14 7.96 -7.83
C PHE A 53 11.14 8.92 -7.16
N LEU A 54 11.48 10.01 -7.83
CA LEU A 54 12.38 11.04 -7.30
C LEU A 54 11.86 11.62 -5.98
N SER A 55 10.59 12.02 -5.93
CA SER A 55 9.99 12.60 -4.72
C SER A 55 10.06 11.65 -3.53
N ALA A 56 9.68 10.38 -3.72
CA ALA A 56 9.72 9.40 -2.65
C ALA A 56 11.14 9.13 -2.15
N HIS A 57 12.12 8.97 -3.05
CA HIS A 57 13.50 8.74 -2.65
C HIS A 57 14.15 9.95 -2.01
N PHE A 58 13.88 11.16 -2.50
CA PHE A 58 14.43 12.39 -1.95
C PHE A 58 13.87 12.71 -0.56
N ILE A 59 12.54 12.64 -0.38
CA ILE A 59 11.90 13.05 0.87
C ILE A 59 12.12 12.07 2.03
N THR A 60 12.42 10.81 1.70
CA THR A 60 12.66 9.76 2.72
C THR A 60 14.12 9.65 3.15
N ARG A 61 15.02 10.45 2.56
CA ARG A 61 16.44 10.47 2.97
C ARG A 61 16.58 10.95 4.42
N PRO A 62 17.51 10.38 5.20
CA PRO A 62 17.68 10.75 6.60
C PRO A 62 18.10 12.21 6.80
N ASP A 63 18.83 12.81 5.86
CA ASP A 63 19.25 14.22 5.92
C ASP A 63 18.14 15.21 5.56
N ILE A 64 17.10 14.76 4.85
CA ILE A 64 16.01 15.60 4.32
C ILE A 64 14.70 15.41 5.07
N LYS A 65 14.46 14.19 5.57
CA LYS A 65 13.20 13.80 6.19
C LYS A 65 12.80 14.77 7.31
N ASP A 66 13.72 15.10 8.20
CA ASP A 66 13.40 15.95 9.36
C ASP A 66 13.23 17.43 8.97
N LEU A 67 13.63 17.83 7.75
CA LEU A 67 13.53 19.21 7.26
C LEU A 67 12.27 19.48 6.44
N TYR A 68 11.90 18.56 5.54
CA TYR A 68 10.88 18.83 4.52
C TYR A 68 9.73 17.82 4.48
N PHE A 69 9.78 16.71 5.22
CA PHE A 69 8.80 15.63 5.05
C PHE A 69 7.38 16.08 5.37
N ASP A 70 7.16 16.67 6.53
CA ASP A 70 5.81 17.07 6.98
C ASP A 70 5.22 18.16 6.08
N ASP A 71 6.00 19.19 5.75
CA ASP A 71 5.61 20.26 4.81
C ASP A 71 5.28 19.72 3.42
N PHE A 72 6.05 18.74 2.94
CA PHE A 72 5.81 18.14 1.63
C PHE A 72 4.55 17.27 1.64
N MET A 73 4.29 16.53 2.71
CA MET A 73 3.07 15.73 2.87
C MET A 73 1.81 16.62 2.92
N LEU A 74 1.87 17.77 3.60
CA LEU A 74 0.80 18.75 3.60
C LEU A 74 0.61 19.37 2.21
N TRP A 75 1.70 19.71 1.53
CA TRP A 75 1.65 20.24 0.17
C TRP A 75 0.97 19.26 -0.80
N LEU A 76 1.30 17.96 -0.72
CA LEU A 76 0.66 16.93 -1.55
C LEU A 76 -0.85 16.87 -1.28
N GLN A 77 -1.28 16.90 -0.01
CA GLN A 77 -2.69 16.88 0.37
C GLN A 77 -3.47 18.07 -0.19
N GLN A 78 -2.90 19.28 -0.13
CA GLN A 78 -3.52 20.50 -0.63
C GLN A 78 -3.72 20.51 -2.15
N HIS A 79 -2.87 19.81 -2.91
CA HIS A 79 -2.91 19.80 -4.37
C HIS A 79 -3.66 18.59 -4.96
N ILE A 80 -4.30 17.77 -4.11
CA ILE A 80 -5.26 16.77 -4.57
C ILE A 80 -6.59 17.48 -4.82
N ASP A 81 -6.98 17.63 -6.07
CA ASP A 81 -8.24 18.24 -6.47
C ASP A 81 -8.99 17.40 -7.50
N THR A 82 -10.29 17.27 -7.33
CA THR A 82 -11.16 16.50 -8.23
C THR A 82 -11.27 17.15 -9.61
N ASN A 83 -11.04 18.47 -9.72
CA ASN A 83 -11.12 19.19 -10.98
C ASN A 83 -9.91 18.94 -11.89
N ASN A 84 -8.73 18.72 -11.32
CA ASN A 84 -7.49 18.49 -12.08
C ASN A 84 -7.04 17.03 -11.94
N GLU A 85 -7.60 16.18 -12.81
CA GLU A 85 -7.33 14.75 -12.80
C GLU A 85 -5.83 14.42 -12.92
N VAL A 86 -5.11 15.06 -13.84
CA VAL A 86 -3.69 14.74 -14.09
C VAL A 86 -2.83 15.07 -12.88
N GLN A 87 -3.06 16.24 -12.27
CA GLN A 87 -2.35 16.63 -11.06
C GLN A 87 -2.65 15.67 -9.91
N THR A 88 -3.92 15.30 -9.71
CA THR A 88 -4.32 14.34 -8.69
C THR A 88 -3.67 12.97 -8.90
N ILE A 89 -3.57 12.48 -10.14
CA ILE A 89 -2.84 11.25 -10.46
C ILE A 89 -1.37 11.37 -10.07
N ASN A 90 -0.71 12.51 -10.33
CA ASN A 90 0.68 12.73 -9.95
C ASN A 90 0.86 12.74 -8.43
N MET A 91 -0.01 13.45 -7.70
CA MET A 91 0.05 13.54 -6.23
C MET A 91 -0.20 12.18 -5.58
N LEU A 92 -1.23 11.44 -6.03
CA LEU A 92 -1.53 10.10 -5.52
C LEU A 92 -0.41 9.10 -5.83
N SER A 93 0.21 9.20 -7.01
CA SER A 93 1.36 8.35 -7.37
C SER A 93 2.58 8.62 -6.48
N ALA A 94 2.87 9.90 -6.21
CA ALA A 94 3.92 10.30 -5.28
C ALA A 94 3.63 9.80 -3.85
N LEU A 95 2.43 10.06 -3.32
CA LEU A 95 1.99 9.57 -2.01
C LEU A 95 2.11 8.05 -1.92
N ALA A 96 1.58 7.33 -2.90
CA ALA A 96 1.71 5.88 -2.93
C ALA A 96 3.19 5.49 -2.84
N MET A 97 4.06 6.05 -3.68
CA MET A 97 5.49 5.71 -3.68
C MET A 97 6.18 6.03 -2.34
N ILE A 98 5.84 7.16 -1.70
CA ILE A 98 6.34 7.51 -0.37
C ILE A 98 5.95 6.44 0.65
N PHE A 99 4.67 6.05 0.71
CA PHE A 99 4.18 4.98 1.59
C PHE A 99 4.81 3.61 1.31
N LYS A 100 5.41 3.39 0.13
CA LYS A 100 6.13 2.14 -0.18
C LYS A 100 7.53 2.10 0.42
N ILE A 101 8.23 3.23 0.49
CA ILE A 101 9.66 3.31 0.78
C ILE A 101 9.93 3.89 2.17
N ALA A 102 9.12 4.84 2.62
CA ALA A 102 9.29 5.51 3.89
C ALA A 102 9.16 4.53 5.07
N LYS A 103 9.87 4.84 6.17
CA LYS A 103 9.75 4.10 7.42
C LYS A 103 8.33 4.26 7.97
N ARG A 104 7.76 3.18 8.52
CA ARG A 104 6.38 3.15 9.02
C ARG A 104 6.07 4.33 9.96
N ASP A 105 6.90 4.53 10.98
CA ASP A 105 6.70 5.55 12.03
C ASP A 105 6.52 6.97 11.50
N THR A 106 7.09 7.28 10.33
CA THR A 106 7.02 8.63 9.74
C THR A 106 5.73 8.84 8.98
N VAL A 107 5.26 7.80 8.28
CA VAL A 107 4.06 7.90 7.45
C VAL A 107 2.78 7.73 8.24
N THR A 108 2.82 6.95 9.34
CA THR A 108 1.67 6.73 10.22
C THR A 108 1.07 8.05 10.74
N LYS A 109 1.90 9.08 10.96
CA LYS A 109 1.44 10.42 11.39
C LYS A 109 0.47 11.08 10.41
N HIS A 110 0.65 10.86 9.12
CA HIS A 110 -0.16 11.45 8.05
C HIS A 110 -1.25 10.50 7.53
N ALA A 111 -1.21 9.24 7.95
CA ALA A 111 -2.05 8.18 7.38
C ALA A 111 -3.55 8.42 7.58
N HIS A 112 -3.97 8.87 8.78
CA HIS A 112 -5.37 9.20 9.08
C HIS A 112 -5.87 10.36 8.21
N ASN A 113 -5.13 11.47 8.17
CA ASN A 113 -5.52 12.65 7.39
C ASN A 113 -5.65 12.33 5.89
N ILE A 114 -4.72 11.52 5.37
CA ILE A 114 -4.76 11.11 3.96
C ILE A 114 -5.94 10.17 3.71
N MET A 115 -6.23 9.22 4.59
CA MET A 115 -7.39 8.34 4.44
C MET A 115 -8.70 9.15 4.44
N ALA A 116 -8.84 10.08 5.37
CA ALA A 116 -9.99 10.99 5.41
C ALA A 116 -10.13 11.80 4.11
N LEU A 117 -9.02 12.34 3.58
CA LEU A 117 -9.00 13.08 2.32
C LEU A 117 -9.46 12.22 1.12
N LEU A 118 -9.02 10.95 1.04
CA LEU A 118 -9.42 10.03 -0.03
C LEU A 118 -10.94 9.77 -0.01
N ILE A 119 -11.52 9.67 1.20
CA ILE A 119 -12.96 9.46 1.40
C ILE A 119 -13.75 10.73 1.08
N GLU A 120 -13.35 11.88 1.65
CA GLU A 120 -14.02 13.17 1.47
C GLU A 120 -14.10 13.56 0.00
N LYS A 121 -12.98 13.44 -0.73
CA LYS A 121 -12.92 13.74 -2.18
C LYS A 121 -13.48 12.63 -3.07
N LYS A 122 -14.03 11.55 -2.48
CA LYS A 122 -14.65 10.42 -3.18
C LYS A 122 -13.76 9.81 -4.28
N LEU A 123 -12.45 9.71 -4.03
CA LEU A 123 -11.48 9.29 -5.06
C LEU A 123 -11.61 7.81 -5.45
N PHE A 124 -12.25 6.99 -4.62
CA PHE A 124 -12.56 5.60 -4.93
C PHE A 124 -13.67 5.46 -6.00
N HIS A 125 -14.51 6.48 -6.17
CA HIS A 125 -15.65 6.48 -7.09
C HIS A 125 -15.43 7.44 -8.28
N SER A 126 -14.19 7.86 -8.52
CA SER A 126 -13.86 8.75 -9.64
C SER A 126 -14.15 8.09 -10.99
N ASN A 127 -14.52 8.90 -11.98
CA ASN A 127 -14.65 8.42 -13.37
C ASN A 127 -13.31 7.93 -13.94
N SER A 128 -12.19 8.49 -13.47
CA SER A 128 -10.86 8.09 -13.88
C SER A 128 -10.43 6.76 -13.28
N PHE A 129 -10.18 5.78 -14.16
CA PHE A 129 -9.57 4.50 -13.80
C PHE A 129 -8.26 4.66 -13.01
N LEU A 130 -7.38 5.58 -13.43
CA LEU A 130 -6.06 5.75 -12.82
C LEU A 130 -6.17 6.32 -11.40
N VAL A 131 -7.07 7.29 -11.18
CA VAL A 131 -7.33 7.85 -9.85
C VAL A 131 -7.83 6.76 -8.91
N LYS A 132 -8.84 5.98 -9.32
CA LYS A 132 -9.36 4.87 -8.51
C LYS A 132 -8.28 3.84 -8.18
N LYS A 133 -7.49 3.42 -9.18
CA LYS A 133 -6.39 2.46 -9.01
C LYS A 133 -5.32 2.97 -8.04
N LEU A 134 -4.94 4.24 -8.12
CA LEU A 134 -3.93 4.82 -7.23
C LEU A 134 -4.49 5.04 -5.81
N ALA A 135 -5.72 5.52 -5.68
CA ALA A 135 -6.41 5.69 -4.40
C ALA A 135 -6.50 4.36 -3.65
N LEU A 136 -6.94 3.29 -4.34
CA LEU A 136 -7.03 1.95 -3.76
C LEU A 136 -5.65 1.39 -3.36
N LYS A 137 -4.62 1.64 -4.18
CA LYS A 137 -3.24 1.24 -3.88
C LYS A 137 -2.64 1.99 -2.69
N LEU A 138 -2.98 3.26 -2.53
CA LEU A 138 -2.58 4.07 -1.38
C LEU A 138 -3.31 3.60 -0.12
N CYS A 139 -4.63 3.40 -0.20
CA CYS A 139 -5.48 2.83 0.85
C CYS A 139 -4.92 1.51 1.41
N GLN A 140 -4.57 0.57 0.53
CA GLN A 140 -3.89 -0.66 0.94
C GLN A 140 -2.59 -0.40 1.72
N ARG A 141 -1.77 0.56 1.28
CA ARG A 141 -0.49 0.85 1.94
C ARG A 141 -0.69 1.50 3.31
N ILE A 142 -1.71 2.35 3.44
CA ILE A 142 -2.13 2.95 4.70
C ILE A 142 -2.51 1.85 5.69
N GLY A 143 -3.38 0.90 5.33
CA GLY A 143 -3.74 -0.19 6.24
C GLY A 143 -2.54 -1.03 6.69
N LEU A 144 -1.59 -1.28 5.80
CA LEU A 144 -0.35 -2.01 6.14
C LEU A 144 0.61 -1.22 7.05
N CYS A 145 0.44 0.10 7.22
CA CYS A 145 1.19 0.88 8.20
C CYS A 145 0.74 0.59 9.64
N PHE A 146 -0.51 0.21 9.85
CA PHE A 146 -1.08 -0.04 11.19
C PHE A 146 -1.01 -1.51 11.63
N LEU A 147 -0.66 -2.41 10.71
CA LEU A 147 -0.54 -3.85 11.00
C LEU A 147 0.91 -4.29 11.23
N PRO A 148 1.18 -5.37 11.96
CA PRO A 148 2.54 -5.88 12.15
C PRO A 148 3.25 -6.18 10.83
N VAL A 149 4.58 -6.07 10.82
CA VAL A 149 5.38 -6.42 9.62
C VAL A 149 5.34 -7.92 9.37
N ASN A 150 5.31 -8.69 10.45
CA ASN A 150 5.30 -10.14 10.45
C ASN A 150 3.96 -10.68 9.96
N LEU A 151 4.04 -11.83 9.32
CA LEU A 151 2.88 -12.59 8.88
C LEU A 151 2.27 -13.29 10.10
N ALA A 152 0.95 -13.38 10.12
CA ALA A 152 0.26 -14.00 11.24
C ALA A 152 0.57 -15.50 11.32
N SER A 153 0.79 -15.98 12.54
CA SER A 153 1.18 -17.36 12.87
C SER A 153 0.11 -18.40 12.55
N TRP A 154 -1.16 -18.03 12.71
CA TRP A 154 -2.32 -18.91 12.53
C TRP A 154 -2.57 -19.30 11.07
N ARG A 155 -1.89 -18.68 10.11
CA ARG A 155 -2.09 -18.93 8.68
C ARG A 155 -1.84 -20.40 8.36
N HIS A 156 -2.75 -21.00 7.60
CA HIS A 156 -2.55 -22.32 7.03
C HIS A 156 -1.48 -22.23 5.95
N LEU A 157 -0.22 -22.37 6.36
CA LEU A 157 0.88 -22.61 5.46
C LEU A 157 0.70 -24.02 4.94
N ARG A 158 0.09 -24.15 3.76
CA ARG A 158 0.31 -25.33 2.93
C ARG A 158 1.79 -25.29 2.59
N THR A 159 2.60 -25.91 3.44
CA THR A 159 4.05 -25.95 3.33
C THR A 159 4.38 -26.28 1.87
N VAL A 160 5.20 -25.45 1.23
CA VAL A 160 6.03 -25.89 0.11
C VAL A 160 6.82 -27.04 0.69
N LYS A 161 6.31 -28.26 0.45
CA LYS A 161 6.88 -29.54 0.84
C LYS A 161 8.38 -29.37 0.77
N LYS A 162 9.04 -29.26 1.94
CA LYS A 162 10.47 -28.98 1.96
C LYS A 162 11.09 -30.08 1.11
N LEU A 163 12.03 -29.73 0.23
CA LEU A 163 12.82 -30.70 -0.53
C LEU A 163 13.46 -31.79 0.38
N SER A 164 13.50 -31.56 1.70
CA SER A 164 13.89 -32.53 2.72
C SER A 164 12.88 -33.67 2.97
N GLU A 165 11.61 -33.55 2.56
CA GLU A 165 10.64 -34.66 2.64
C GLU A 165 10.86 -35.71 1.54
N SER A 166 11.65 -35.41 0.51
CA SER A 166 12.15 -36.44 -0.41
C SER A 166 13.20 -37.35 0.24
N LEU A 167 13.60 -37.11 1.50
CA LEU A 167 14.61 -37.89 2.22
C LEU A 167 14.08 -38.72 3.39
N VAL A 168 12.79 -38.63 3.76
CA VAL A 168 12.25 -39.43 4.87
C VAL A 168 10.99 -40.15 4.42
N VAL A 169 11.19 -41.40 4.02
CA VAL A 169 10.17 -42.43 3.88
C VAL A 169 9.64 -42.73 5.28
N ASN A 170 8.31 -42.59 5.47
CA ASN A 170 7.53 -42.92 6.66
C ASN A 170 7.64 -41.94 7.85
N GLY A 171 6.68 -41.02 7.97
CA GLY A 171 6.47 -40.19 9.17
C GLY A 171 5.15 -39.43 9.11
N GLU A 172 4.46 -39.36 10.25
CA GLU A 172 3.08 -38.89 10.47
C GLU A 172 2.75 -37.49 9.92
N LEU A 173 1.44 -37.21 9.79
CA LEU A 173 0.87 -35.94 9.34
C LEU A 173 1.38 -34.74 10.16
N SER A 174 2.27 -33.97 9.52
CA SER A 174 2.39 -32.50 9.57
C SER A 174 2.50 -31.81 10.93
N GLN A 175 3.73 -31.64 11.43
CA GLN A 175 4.05 -30.58 12.39
C GLN A 175 3.84 -29.19 11.75
N VAL A 176 3.30 -28.25 12.53
CA VAL A 176 3.13 -26.83 12.16
C VAL A 176 4.46 -26.26 11.68
N ALA A 177 4.47 -25.58 10.53
CA ALA A 177 5.70 -25.15 9.86
C ALA A 177 6.57 -24.17 10.67
N PHE A 178 6.03 -23.59 11.75
CA PHE A 178 6.71 -22.65 12.65
C PHE A 178 6.31 -22.92 14.11
N PRO A 179 7.12 -23.64 14.91
CA PRO A 179 6.84 -23.90 16.33
C PRO A 179 6.94 -22.64 17.22
N ASP A 180 7.74 -21.65 16.82
CA ASP A 180 7.96 -20.39 17.56
C ASP A 180 7.00 -19.26 17.19
N ALA A 181 5.94 -19.59 16.45
CA ALA A 181 4.82 -18.70 16.22
C ALA A 181 4.15 -18.44 17.58
N ARG A 182 4.58 -17.37 18.26
CA ARG A 182 3.92 -16.86 19.46
C ARG A 182 2.41 -16.92 19.22
N GLU A 183 1.75 -17.60 20.16
CA GLU A 183 0.30 -17.67 20.26
C GLU A 183 -0.27 -16.29 19.97
N ASN A 184 -1.28 -16.26 19.10
CA ASN A 184 -2.04 -15.09 18.69
C ASN A 184 -1.81 -13.88 19.61
N GLU A 185 -0.96 -12.94 19.21
CA GLU A 185 -1.07 -11.59 19.76
C GLU A 185 -2.41 -11.08 19.21
N GLU A 186 -3.49 -11.36 19.93
CA GLU A 186 -4.75 -10.65 19.82
C GLU A 186 -4.42 -9.19 20.13
N PHE A 187 -4.14 -8.44 19.07
CA PHE A 187 -3.96 -7.01 19.15
C PHE A 187 -5.23 -6.35 18.64
N ASP A 188 -5.57 -5.22 19.26
CA ASP A 188 -6.69 -4.40 18.81
C ASP A 188 -6.39 -3.86 17.41
N VAL A 189 -7.27 -4.17 16.47
CA VAL A 189 -7.18 -3.67 15.10
C VAL A 189 -7.69 -2.23 15.09
N PRO A 190 -6.89 -1.24 14.64
CA PRO A 190 -7.36 0.13 14.56
C PRO A 190 -8.49 0.30 13.55
N GLU A 191 -9.47 1.15 13.84
CA GLU A 191 -10.64 1.46 12.98
C GLU A 191 -10.25 1.82 11.54
N ILE A 192 -9.13 2.53 11.35
CA ILE A 192 -8.61 2.86 10.01
C ILE A 192 -8.31 1.62 9.15
N VAL A 193 -8.02 0.47 9.74
CA VAL A 193 -7.82 -0.79 9.00
C VAL A 193 -9.15 -1.35 8.52
N GLU A 194 -10.22 -1.22 9.30
CA GLU A 194 -11.58 -1.60 8.91
C GLU A 194 -12.06 -0.74 7.74
N ASP A 195 -11.89 0.59 7.83
CA ASP A 195 -12.15 1.51 6.73
C ASP A 195 -11.41 1.10 5.44
N VAL A 196 -10.15 0.70 5.58
CA VAL A 196 -9.34 0.23 4.45
C VAL A 196 -9.92 -1.07 3.87
N LEU A 197 -10.30 -2.04 4.71
CA LEU A 197 -10.93 -3.28 4.26
C LEU A 197 -12.25 -3.03 3.54
N ASP A 198 -13.09 -2.13 4.07
CA ASP A 198 -14.36 -1.75 3.45
C ASP A 198 -14.15 -1.15 2.05
N LYS A 199 -13.16 -0.25 1.88
CA LYS A 199 -12.84 0.29 0.55
C LYS A 199 -12.28 -0.76 -0.39
N LEU A 200 -11.54 -1.75 0.13
CA LEU A 200 -11.04 -2.86 -0.69
C LEU A 200 -12.17 -3.82 -1.10
N LEU A 201 -13.11 -4.14 -0.21
CA LEU A 201 -14.29 -4.94 -0.52
C LEU A 201 -15.17 -4.25 -1.56
N GLN A 202 -15.40 -2.94 -1.43
CA GLN A 202 -16.07 -2.13 -2.47
C GLN A 202 -15.32 -2.20 -3.81
N GLY A 203 -13.98 -2.15 -3.77
CA GLY A 203 -13.13 -2.26 -4.96
C GLY A 203 -13.18 -3.62 -5.68
N LEU A 204 -13.62 -4.69 -5.02
CA LEU A 204 -13.87 -5.99 -5.67
C LEU A 204 -15.06 -5.95 -6.61
N GLU A 205 -15.99 -5.01 -6.43
CA GLU A 205 -17.18 -4.84 -7.28
C GLU A 205 -16.97 -3.78 -8.38
N ASP A 206 -15.75 -3.28 -8.58
CA ASP A 206 -15.47 -2.28 -9.62
C ASP A 206 -15.58 -2.89 -11.03
N VAL A 207 -16.05 -2.08 -11.99
CA VAL A 207 -16.16 -2.44 -13.41
C VAL A 207 -14.81 -2.86 -14.01
N TYR A 208 -13.72 -2.23 -13.59
CA TYR A 208 -12.38 -2.49 -14.12
C TYR A 208 -11.68 -3.64 -13.41
N LEU A 209 -11.28 -4.66 -14.19
CA LEU A 209 -10.55 -5.84 -13.70
C LEU A 209 -9.29 -5.50 -12.88
N ASP A 210 -8.53 -4.52 -13.35
CA ASP A 210 -7.29 -4.07 -12.70
C ASP A 210 -7.52 -3.50 -11.29
N ILE A 211 -8.69 -2.90 -11.06
CA ILE A 211 -9.09 -2.38 -9.74
C ILE A 211 -9.49 -3.55 -8.85
N ARG A 212 -10.31 -4.49 -9.36
CA ARG A 212 -10.67 -5.73 -8.65
C ARG A 212 -9.44 -6.52 -8.21
N TRP A 213 -8.44 -6.65 -9.09
CA TRP A 213 -7.19 -7.34 -8.78
C TRP A 213 -6.37 -6.60 -7.71
N SER A 214 -6.32 -5.26 -7.79
CA SER A 214 -5.65 -4.45 -6.76
C SER A 214 -6.37 -4.56 -5.41
N ALA A 215 -7.70 -4.60 -5.38
CA ALA A 215 -8.52 -4.85 -4.19
C ALA A 215 -8.23 -6.22 -3.57
N ALA A 216 -8.30 -7.29 -4.37
CA ALA A 216 -8.03 -8.65 -3.93
C ALA A 216 -6.62 -8.80 -3.32
N LYS A 217 -5.62 -8.22 -3.99
CA LYS A 217 -4.24 -8.15 -3.45
C LYS A 217 -4.14 -7.35 -2.16
N GLY A 218 -4.95 -6.30 -2.04
CA GLY A 218 -5.20 -5.53 -0.83
C GLY A 218 -5.57 -6.43 0.33
N ILE A 219 -6.72 -7.06 0.16
CA ILE A 219 -7.36 -7.96 1.11
C ILE A 219 -6.39 -9.04 1.54
N GLY A 220 -5.83 -9.80 0.59
CA GLY A 220 -4.89 -10.87 0.93
C GLY A 220 -3.69 -10.39 1.77
N ARG A 221 -3.07 -9.25 1.42
CA ARG A 221 -1.91 -8.71 2.16
C ARG A 221 -2.29 -8.29 3.58
N ILE A 222 -3.45 -7.68 3.74
CA ILE A 222 -3.95 -7.18 5.03
C ILE A 222 -4.40 -8.36 5.90
N SER A 223 -5.25 -9.24 5.40
CA SER A 223 -5.74 -10.44 6.10
C SER A 223 -4.60 -11.33 6.59
N SER A 224 -3.48 -11.40 5.86
CA SER A 224 -2.31 -12.20 6.28
C SER A 224 -1.54 -11.66 7.49
N ARG A 225 -1.94 -10.51 8.02
CA ARG A 225 -1.34 -9.81 9.17
C ARG A 225 -2.37 -9.49 10.26
N LEU A 226 -3.64 -9.80 10.02
CA LEU A 226 -4.71 -9.61 10.99
C LEU A 226 -4.74 -10.77 12.01
N PRO A 227 -5.33 -10.55 13.19
CA PRO A 227 -5.72 -11.64 14.08
C PRO A 227 -6.70 -12.59 13.39
N LYS A 228 -6.75 -13.84 13.86
CA LYS A 228 -7.56 -14.92 13.24
C LYS A 228 -9.05 -14.56 13.16
N ALA A 229 -9.61 -13.93 14.19
CA ALA A 229 -11.01 -13.53 14.24
C ALA A 229 -11.35 -12.55 13.10
N PHE A 230 -10.65 -11.42 13.03
CA PHE A 230 -10.83 -10.43 11.96
C PHE A 230 -10.58 -11.01 10.56
N ALA A 231 -9.54 -11.82 10.39
CA ALA A 231 -9.31 -12.45 9.09
C ALA A 231 -10.44 -13.40 8.68
N SER A 232 -11.09 -14.06 9.64
CA SER A 232 -12.27 -14.90 9.40
C SER A 232 -13.46 -14.07 8.96
N GLU A 233 -13.69 -12.90 9.59
CA GLU A 233 -14.74 -11.97 9.18
C GLU A 233 -14.53 -11.50 7.73
N VAL A 234 -13.29 -11.16 7.35
CA VAL A 234 -12.98 -10.78 5.96
C VAL A 234 -13.31 -11.92 4.99
N VAL A 235 -13.00 -13.17 5.34
CA VAL A 235 -13.35 -14.35 4.53
C VAL A 235 -14.88 -14.47 4.41
N SER A 236 -15.62 -14.31 5.50
CA SER A 236 -17.09 -14.31 5.49
C SER A 236 -17.67 -13.19 4.62
N SER A 237 -17.13 -11.98 4.69
CA SER A 237 -17.54 -10.87 3.81
C SER A 237 -17.31 -11.20 2.34
N VAL A 238 -16.18 -11.85 2.00
CA VAL A 238 -15.93 -12.31 0.62
C VAL A 238 -16.92 -13.40 0.20
N PHE A 239 -17.28 -14.33 1.09
CA PHE A 239 -18.28 -15.36 0.79
C PHE A 239 -19.69 -14.78 0.56
N SER A 240 -20.09 -13.76 1.32
CA SER A 240 -21.39 -13.09 1.12
C SER A 240 -21.54 -12.44 -0.28
N MET A 241 -20.43 -12.18 -0.97
CA MET A 241 -20.47 -11.66 -2.35
C MET A 241 -21.05 -12.67 -3.33
N PHE A 242 -20.90 -13.98 -3.06
CA PHE A 242 -21.44 -15.05 -3.92
C PHE A 242 -22.95 -15.27 -3.72
N GLU A 243 -23.52 -14.79 -2.61
CA GLU A 243 -24.97 -14.83 -2.38
C GLU A 243 -25.73 -13.87 -3.30
N LYS A 244 -25.04 -12.85 -3.84
CA LYS A 244 -25.56 -11.91 -4.84
C LYS A 244 -25.63 -12.59 -6.21
N LYS A 245 -26.66 -13.43 -6.42
CA LYS A 245 -26.85 -14.30 -7.59
C LYS A 245 -26.77 -13.61 -8.97
N ASP A 246 -27.00 -12.30 -9.04
CA ASP A 246 -27.14 -11.58 -10.32
C ASP A 246 -25.92 -10.71 -10.70
N SER A 247 -24.81 -10.76 -9.96
CA SER A 247 -23.63 -9.93 -10.26
C SER A 247 -22.40 -10.77 -10.63
N GLU A 248 -22.19 -10.99 -11.93
CA GLU A 248 -20.97 -11.61 -12.46
C GLU A 248 -19.71 -10.88 -11.99
N ILE A 249 -19.79 -9.56 -11.81
CA ILE A 249 -18.71 -8.72 -11.30
C ILE A 249 -18.38 -9.08 -9.85
N SER A 250 -19.39 -9.20 -8.99
CA SER A 250 -19.23 -9.53 -7.57
C SER A 250 -18.66 -10.95 -7.40
N VAL A 251 -19.19 -11.91 -8.16
CA VAL A 251 -18.67 -13.30 -8.20
C VAL A 251 -17.21 -13.33 -8.66
N HIS A 252 -16.88 -12.61 -9.75
CA HIS A 252 -15.51 -12.53 -10.25
C HIS A 252 -14.56 -11.87 -9.22
N GLY A 253 -14.98 -10.78 -8.57
CA GLY A 253 -14.25 -10.12 -7.51
C GLY A 253 -13.98 -11.03 -6.31
N GLY A 254 -15.03 -11.74 -5.86
CA GLY A 254 -14.95 -12.75 -4.81
C GLY A 254 -13.96 -13.85 -5.14
N CYS A 255 -13.99 -14.39 -6.36
CA CYS A 255 -13.03 -15.41 -6.82
C CYS A 255 -11.57 -14.91 -6.76
N LEU A 256 -11.31 -13.67 -7.19
CA LEU A 256 -9.96 -13.08 -7.09
C LEU A 256 -9.51 -12.94 -5.64
N ALA A 257 -10.40 -12.49 -4.75
CA ALA A 257 -10.11 -12.34 -3.33
C ALA A 257 -9.83 -13.69 -2.67
N LEU A 258 -10.66 -14.71 -2.91
CA LEU A 258 -10.44 -16.07 -2.43
C LEU A 258 -9.11 -16.64 -2.93
N ALA A 259 -8.73 -16.39 -4.19
CA ALA A 259 -7.45 -16.82 -4.72
C ALA A 259 -6.27 -16.17 -3.97
N GLU A 260 -6.32 -14.86 -3.70
CA GLU A 260 -5.29 -14.17 -2.92
C GLU A 260 -5.26 -14.62 -1.45
N LEU A 261 -6.42 -14.87 -0.83
CA LEU A 261 -6.53 -15.39 0.53
C LEU A 261 -5.95 -16.83 0.61
N GLY A 262 -6.29 -17.68 -0.35
CA GLY A 262 -5.78 -19.05 -0.45
C GLY A 262 -4.25 -19.10 -0.70
N CYS A 263 -3.75 -18.27 -1.62
CA CYS A 263 -2.30 -18.16 -1.88
C CYS A 263 -1.51 -17.68 -0.66
N ARG A 264 -2.18 -16.94 0.24
CA ARG A 264 -1.61 -16.47 1.48
C ARG A 264 -2.01 -17.35 2.67
N GLY A 265 -2.69 -18.46 2.50
CA GLY A 265 -3.03 -19.35 3.63
C GLY A 265 -3.88 -18.68 4.71
N THR A 266 -4.63 -17.63 4.38
CA THR A 266 -5.59 -17.01 5.30
C THR A 266 -6.97 -17.64 5.20
N LEU A 267 -7.21 -18.46 4.17
CA LEU A 267 -8.39 -19.29 4.02
C LEU A 267 -8.16 -20.60 4.76
N LEU A 268 -8.82 -20.77 5.90
CA LEU A 268 -8.68 -21.94 6.76
C LEU A 268 -9.66 -23.04 6.35
N PRO A 269 -9.34 -24.34 6.56
CA PRO A 269 -10.23 -25.45 6.23
C PRO A 269 -11.62 -25.32 6.88
N ASP A 270 -11.68 -24.88 8.14
CA ASP A 270 -12.92 -24.73 8.92
C ASP A 270 -13.86 -23.63 8.37
N GLN A 271 -13.38 -22.81 7.44
CA GLN A 271 -14.13 -21.71 6.81
C GLN A 271 -14.69 -22.09 5.43
N LEU A 272 -14.36 -23.27 4.93
CA LEU A 272 -14.89 -23.77 3.67
C LEU A 272 -16.25 -24.46 3.93
N PRO A 273 -17.27 -24.21 3.10
CA PRO A 273 -18.55 -24.91 3.18
C PRO A 273 -18.43 -26.40 2.82
#